data_AF-A0A1H4MSX6-F1
#
_entry.id   AF-A0A1H4MSX6-F1
#
_cell.length_a   1.000
_cell.length_b   1.000
_cell.length_c   1.000
_cell.angle_alpha   90.00
_cell.angle_beta   90.00
_cell.angle_gamma   90.00
#
_symmetry.space_group_name_H-M   'P 1'
#
loop_
_entity.id
_entity.type
_entity.pdbx_description
1 polymer ?
#
loop_
_entity_poly.entity_id
_entity_poly.type
_entity_poly.pdbx_seq_one_letter_code
_entity_poly.pdbx_strand_id
1 'polypeptide(L)'
;MRALLAERQCLVVLDNARDEGQQSSWPGLVPLDTTEQARAWLESEASAWLATLRGAAARGEHARVAATAEAMEGFANVCAFSGYWTEVYHLSSEAAAALDDPRLRAAQLSMYCWALANEYRAEEAVARADEALEHARRAGDVSQQARAMYYASWPCGQLGRDEQRMEKLRAAADLFEAAGDHEGWTFSMLSYRTSRASSAAPRSPWPCTSVSSPSWTRPTAG
;
A
#
# COMPACT_ATOMS: atom_id res chain seq x y z
N MET A 1 -14.71 -16.67 -4.62
CA MET A 1 -14.18 -16.56 -6.01
C MET A 1 -15.10 -15.85 -7.01
N ARG A 2 -16.44 -15.83 -6.84
CA ARG A 2 -17.33 -14.85 -7.51
C ARG A 2 -17.39 -13.47 -6.80
N ALA A 3 -16.76 -13.34 -5.63
CA ALA A 3 -16.86 -12.15 -4.78
C ALA A 3 -15.92 -11.00 -5.18
N LEU A 4 -14.75 -11.31 -5.77
CA LEU A 4 -13.78 -10.27 -6.19
C LEU A 4 -14.18 -9.50 -7.46
N LEU A 5 -15.18 -9.99 -8.20
CA LEU A 5 -15.73 -9.32 -9.39
C LEU A 5 -17.12 -8.69 -9.13
N ALA A 6 -17.66 -8.82 -7.92
CA ALA A 6 -19.02 -8.39 -7.60
C ALA A 6 -19.09 -6.96 -6.99
N GLU A 7 -17.99 -6.43 -6.46
CA GLU A 7 -17.95 -5.07 -5.95
C GLU A 7 -17.49 -4.10 -7.03
N ARG A 8 -18.46 -3.65 -7.83
CA ARG A 8 -18.70 -2.34 -8.50
C ARG A 8 -17.57 -1.34 -8.85
N GLN A 9 -16.31 -1.47 -8.45
CA GLN A 9 -15.28 -0.44 -8.65
C GLN A 9 -14.40 -0.65 -9.89
N CYS A 10 -14.18 -1.88 -10.36
CA CYS A 10 -13.38 -2.11 -11.58
C CYS A 10 -14.06 -1.64 -12.88
N LEU A 11 -15.40 -1.57 -12.91
CA LEU A 11 -16.14 -1.08 -14.08
C LEU A 11 -16.01 0.44 -14.28
N VAL A 12 -15.86 1.22 -13.21
CA VAL A 12 -15.82 2.70 -13.29
C VAL A 12 -14.52 3.21 -13.92
N VAL A 13 -13.40 2.50 -13.73
CA VAL A 13 -12.13 2.85 -14.39
C VAL A 13 -12.22 2.63 -15.91
N LEU A 14 -13.01 1.63 -16.35
CA LEU A 14 -13.14 1.26 -17.76
C LEU A 14 -14.22 2.08 -18.50
N ASP A 15 -15.30 2.50 -17.83
CA ASP A 15 -16.35 3.33 -18.45
C ASP A 15 -15.90 4.79 -18.68
N ASN A 16 -15.02 5.33 -17.83
CA ASN A 16 -14.51 6.70 -17.97
C ASN A 16 -13.60 6.91 -19.21
N ALA A 17 -13.16 5.83 -19.86
CA ALA A 17 -12.39 5.90 -21.10
C ALA A 17 -13.29 5.95 -22.36
N ARG A 18 -14.62 5.81 -22.21
CA ARG A 18 -15.53 5.65 -23.34
C ARG A 18 -16.11 6.96 -23.90
N ASP A 19 -16.00 8.07 -23.15
CA ASP A 19 -16.66 9.35 -23.49
C ASP A 19 -15.79 10.36 -24.26
N GLU A 20 -14.55 10.02 -24.62
CA GLU A 20 -13.74 10.85 -25.52
C GLU A 20 -13.70 10.22 -26.92
N GLY A 21 -14.62 10.68 -27.77
CA GLY A 21 -14.78 10.24 -29.16
C GLY A 21 -13.62 10.62 -30.07
N GLN A 22 -12.51 9.87 -29.99
CA GLN A 22 -11.44 9.88 -30.99
C GLN A 22 -11.21 8.46 -31.51
N GLN A 23 -11.38 8.30 -32.82
CA GLN A 23 -11.40 7.02 -33.53
C GLN A 23 -10.16 6.15 -33.33
N SER A 24 -10.47 4.87 -33.21
CA SER A 24 -9.67 3.70 -32.93
C SER A 24 -8.64 3.33 -34.01
N SER A 25 -7.39 3.12 -33.57
CA SER A 25 -6.50 2.11 -34.14
C SER A 25 -5.98 1.19 -33.02
N TRP A 26 -6.89 0.63 -32.21
CA TRP A 26 -6.55 -0.29 -31.13
C TRP A 26 -6.83 -1.74 -31.57
N PRO A 27 -5.81 -2.63 -31.59
CA PRO A 27 -6.01 -4.02 -31.97
C PRO A 27 -6.66 -4.80 -30.82
N GLY A 28 -7.98 -4.98 -30.89
CA GLY A 28 -8.72 -5.99 -30.15
C GLY A 28 -8.92 -5.73 -28.65
N LEU A 29 -10.08 -6.14 -28.13
CA LEU A 29 -10.34 -6.18 -26.69
C LEU A 29 -9.30 -7.10 -26.04
N VAL A 30 -8.50 -6.58 -25.12
CA VAL A 30 -7.60 -7.40 -24.29
C VAL A 30 -8.48 -8.24 -23.37
N PRO A 31 -8.40 -9.58 -23.40
CA PRO A 31 -9.11 -10.41 -22.44
C PRO A 31 -8.55 -10.16 -21.04
N LEU A 32 -9.44 -9.77 -20.11
CA LEU A 32 -9.15 -9.50 -18.70
C LEU A 32 -9.90 -10.50 -17.81
N ASP A 33 -9.88 -11.77 -18.20
CA ASP A 33 -10.68 -12.82 -17.57
C ASP A 33 -10.04 -13.33 -16.27
N THR A 34 -8.76 -13.01 -16.03
CA THR A 34 -8.03 -13.38 -14.81
C THR A 34 -7.32 -12.19 -14.17
N THR A 35 -7.06 -12.29 -12.86
CA THR A 35 -6.30 -11.31 -12.10
C THR A 35 -4.90 -11.10 -12.69
N GLU A 36 -4.25 -12.18 -13.16
CA GLU A 36 -2.92 -12.10 -13.77
C GLU A 36 -2.94 -11.35 -15.10
N GLN A 37 -3.99 -11.51 -15.91
CA GLN A 37 -4.16 -10.76 -17.15
C GLN A 37 -4.40 -9.27 -16.87
N ALA A 38 -5.29 -8.96 -15.92
CA ALA A 38 -5.53 -7.60 -15.46
C ALA A 38 -4.24 -6.94 -14.93
N ARG A 39 -3.48 -7.67 -14.12
CA ARG A 39 -2.18 -7.23 -13.60
C ARG A 39 -1.19 -6.94 -14.72
N ALA A 40 -1.00 -7.88 -15.64
CA ALA A 40 -0.04 -7.73 -16.74
C ALA A 40 -0.39 -6.54 -17.64
N TRP A 41 -1.68 -6.34 -17.93
CA TRP A 41 -2.15 -5.19 -18.69
C TRP A 41 -1.89 -3.87 -17.94
N LEU A 42 -2.29 -3.77 -16.67
CA LEU A 42 -2.07 -2.58 -15.84
C LEU A 42 -0.58 -2.25 -15.66
N GLU A 43 0.29 -3.26 -15.57
CA GLU A 43 1.75 -3.09 -15.56
C GLU A 43 2.26 -2.57 -16.92
N SER A 44 1.76 -3.12 -18.03
CA SER A 44 2.17 -2.69 -19.38
C SER A 44 1.75 -1.26 -19.71
N GLU A 45 0.59 -0.83 -19.20
CA GLU A 45 0.02 0.50 -19.42
C GLU A 45 0.39 1.50 -18.30
N ALA A 46 1.33 1.14 -17.42
CA ALA A 46 1.76 1.96 -16.28
C ALA A 46 2.05 3.42 -16.64
N SER A 47 2.82 3.63 -17.72
CA SER A 47 3.16 4.96 -18.19
C SER A 47 1.95 5.77 -18.63
N ALA A 48 0.99 5.13 -19.30
CA ALA A 48 -0.20 5.76 -19.84
C ALA A 48 -1.15 6.20 -18.72
N TRP A 49 -1.53 5.30 -17.82
CA TRP A 49 -2.47 5.66 -16.75
C TRP A 49 -1.84 6.59 -15.71
N LEU A 50 -0.53 6.51 -15.45
CA LEU A 50 0.17 7.50 -14.60
C LEU A 50 0.15 8.89 -15.23
N ALA A 51 0.38 9.00 -16.54
CA ALA A 51 0.29 10.28 -17.24
C ALA A 51 -1.12 10.88 -17.16
N THR A 52 -2.16 10.04 -17.30
CA THR A 52 -3.55 10.46 -17.11
C THR A 52 -3.82 10.93 -15.68
N LEU A 53 -3.34 10.21 -14.67
CA LEU A 53 -3.48 10.58 -13.25
C LEU A 53 -2.83 11.94 -12.97
N ARG A 54 -1.59 12.14 -13.42
CA ARG A 54 -0.85 13.41 -13.31
C ARG A 54 -1.61 14.55 -14.00
N GLY A 55 -2.14 14.30 -15.21
CA GLY A 55 -2.93 15.27 -15.96
C GLY A 55 -4.24 15.64 -15.27
N ALA A 56 -4.91 14.69 -14.61
CA ALA A 56 -6.10 14.94 -13.79
C ALA A 56 -5.75 15.78 -12.55
N ALA A 57 -4.65 15.46 -11.86
CA ALA A 57 -4.18 16.22 -10.71
C ALA A 57 -3.83 17.67 -11.08
N ALA A 58 -3.11 17.87 -12.19
CA ALA A 58 -2.74 19.21 -12.69
C ALA A 58 -3.96 20.08 -13.06
N ARG A 59 -5.09 19.46 -13.42
CA ARG A 59 -6.34 20.15 -13.76
C ARG A 59 -7.27 20.33 -12.55
N GLY A 60 -6.87 19.88 -11.36
CA GLY A 60 -7.69 19.97 -10.15
C GLY A 60 -8.88 18.99 -10.14
N GLU A 61 -8.83 17.90 -10.91
CA GLU A 61 -9.88 16.86 -10.91
C GLU A 61 -9.76 15.95 -9.68
N HIS A 62 -9.82 16.54 -8.49
CA HIS A 62 -9.51 15.87 -7.23
C HIS A 62 -10.33 14.59 -6.99
N ALA A 63 -11.63 14.61 -7.29
CA ALA A 63 -12.49 13.43 -7.19
C ALA A 63 -12.03 12.28 -8.09
N ARG A 64 -11.60 12.58 -9.33
CA ARG A 64 -11.11 11.58 -10.28
C ARG A 64 -9.78 11.00 -9.83
N VAL A 65 -8.87 11.82 -9.32
CA VAL A 65 -7.58 11.37 -8.78
C VAL A 65 -7.79 10.42 -7.60
N ALA A 66 -8.63 10.80 -6.64
CA ALA A 66 -8.91 9.97 -5.48
C ALA A 66 -9.59 8.65 -5.85
N ALA A 67 -10.60 8.69 -6.73
CA ALA A 67 -11.29 7.49 -7.21
C ALA A 67 -10.35 6.56 -7.99
N THR A 68 -9.42 7.11 -8.77
CA THR A 68 -8.42 6.30 -9.49
C THR A 68 -7.50 5.57 -8.52
N ALA A 69 -7.01 6.26 -7.49
CA ALA A 69 -6.14 5.64 -6.49
C ALA A 69 -6.87 4.57 -5.65
N GLU A 70 -8.13 4.82 -5.26
CA GLU A 70 -8.97 3.84 -4.58
C GLU A 70 -9.17 2.57 -5.44
N ALA A 71 -9.50 2.74 -6.72
CA ALA A 71 -9.67 1.61 -7.63
C ALA A 71 -8.37 0.81 -7.85
N MET A 72 -7.21 1.44 -7.66
CA MET A 72 -5.90 0.80 -7.78
C MET A 72 -5.42 0.11 -6.50
N GLU A 73 -6.11 0.23 -5.37
CA GLU A 73 -5.69 -0.35 -4.08
C GLU A 73 -5.49 -1.87 -4.17
N GLY A 74 -6.45 -2.58 -4.80
CA GLY A 74 -6.36 -4.02 -5.01
C GLY A 74 -5.16 -4.43 -5.89
N PHE A 75 -4.82 -3.63 -6.89
CA PHE A 75 -3.66 -3.84 -7.76
C PHE A 75 -2.34 -3.52 -7.04
N ALA A 76 -2.32 -2.51 -6.17
CA ALA A 76 -1.15 -2.14 -5.37
C ALA A 76 -0.66 -3.29 -4.48
N ASN A 77 -1.58 -4.05 -3.90
CA ASN A 77 -1.24 -5.21 -3.08
C ASN A 77 -0.53 -6.33 -3.86
N VAL A 78 -0.73 -6.41 -5.19
CA VAL A 78 -0.11 -7.45 -6.03
C VAL A 78 1.22 -6.98 -6.64
N CYS A 79 1.39 -5.66 -6.79
CA CYS A 79 2.53 -5.04 -7.48
C CYS A 79 3.27 -4.04 -6.59
N ALA A 80 3.51 -4.40 -5.33
CA ALA A 80 4.01 -3.48 -4.31
C ALA A 80 5.33 -2.77 -4.67
N PHE A 81 6.19 -3.40 -5.48
CA PHE A 81 7.54 -2.93 -5.78
C PHE A 81 7.68 -2.13 -7.08
N SER A 82 6.58 -1.72 -7.71
CA SER A 82 6.62 -1.05 -9.02
C SER A 82 7.06 0.42 -9.00
N GLY A 83 7.35 1.00 -7.83
CA GLY A 83 8.01 2.31 -7.67
C GLY A 83 7.18 3.56 -7.98
N TYR A 84 5.90 3.41 -8.37
CA TYR A 84 5.01 4.53 -8.67
C TYR A 84 3.94 4.78 -7.59
N TRP A 85 3.81 3.90 -6.60
CA TRP A 85 2.77 3.99 -5.58
C TRP A 85 2.90 5.20 -4.68
N THR A 86 4.13 5.61 -4.36
CA THR A 86 4.41 6.81 -3.57
C THR A 86 3.86 8.05 -4.25
N GLU A 87 4.01 8.16 -5.58
CA GLU A 87 3.45 9.27 -6.34
C GLU A 87 1.91 9.21 -6.40
N VAL A 88 1.35 8.03 -6.70
CA VAL A 88 -0.11 7.84 -6.78
C VAL A 88 -0.78 8.26 -5.48
N TYR A 89 -0.30 7.74 -4.34
CA TYR A 89 -0.91 8.02 -3.04
C TYR A 89 -0.56 9.40 -2.48
N HIS A 90 0.56 10.00 -2.90
CA HIS A 90 0.80 11.42 -2.66
C HIS A 90 -0.26 12.28 -3.36
N LEU A 91 -0.44 12.11 -4.67
CA LEU A 91 -1.42 12.88 -5.46
C LEU A 91 -2.85 12.68 -4.96
N SER A 92 -3.23 11.44 -4.64
CA SER A 92 -4.58 11.15 -4.14
C SER A 92 -4.80 11.69 -2.73
N SER A 93 -3.78 11.70 -1.87
CA SER A 93 -3.90 12.36 -0.58
C SER A 93 -4.15 13.85 -0.77
N GLU A 94 -3.37 14.55 -1.60
CA GLU A 94 -3.53 15.99 -1.85
C GLU A 94 -4.90 16.30 -2.47
N ALA A 95 -5.38 15.44 -3.36
CA ALA A 95 -6.73 15.52 -3.89
C ALA A 95 -7.80 15.37 -2.78
N ALA A 96 -7.64 14.41 -1.86
CA ALA A 96 -8.56 14.23 -0.74
C ALA A 96 -8.56 15.44 0.21
N ALA A 97 -7.40 16.09 0.41
CA ALA A 97 -7.31 17.33 1.19
C ALA A 97 -8.05 18.48 0.49
N ALA A 98 -7.92 18.62 -0.83
CA ALA A 98 -8.62 19.64 -1.59
C ALA A 98 -10.16 19.43 -1.61
N LEU A 99 -10.62 18.19 -1.44
CA LEU A 99 -12.04 17.85 -1.28
C LEU A 99 -12.59 18.09 0.13
N ASP A 100 -11.72 18.40 1.10
CA ASP A 100 -12.06 18.54 2.53
C ASP A 100 -12.79 17.30 3.10
N ASP A 101 -12.43 16.11 2.61
CA ASP A 101 -12.98 14.83 3.09
C ASP A 101 -11.97 14.15 4.04
N PRO A 102 -12.18 14.22 5.38
CA PRO A 102 -11.26 13.63 6.34
C PRO A 102 -11.24 12.10 6.31
N ARG A 103 -12.32 11.43 5.89
CA ARG A 103 -12.32 9.95 5.77
C ARG A 103 -11.44 9.54 4.59
N LEU A 104 -11.67 10.18 3.45
CA LEU A 104 -10.88 9.92 2.25
C LEU A 104 -9.41 10.27 2.47
N ARG A 105 -9.11 11.41 3.13
CA ARG A 105 -7.73 11.79 3.45
C ARG A 105 -7.05 10.75 4.35
N ALA A 106 -7.75 10.20 5.34
CA ALA A 106 -7.22 9.13 6.18
C ALA A 106 -6.90 7.84 5.39
N ALA A 107 -7.78 7.46 4.45
CA ALA A 107 -7.58 6.28 3.61
C ALA A 107 -6.35 6.44 2.69
N GLN A 108 -6.27 7.57 1.98
CA GLN A 108 -5.18 7.82 1.04
C GLN A 108 -3.84 7.98 1.77
N LEU A 109 -3.81 8.63 2.95
CA LEU A 109 -2.59 8.74 3.76
C LEU A 109 -2.11 7.39 4.32
N SER A 110 -3.03 6.48 4.66
CA SER A 110 -2.67 5.13 5.11
C SER A 110 -1.98 4.34 3.99
N MET A 111 -2.49 4.43 2.76
CA MET A 111 -1.85 3.84 1.59
C MET A 111 -0.54 4.55 1.22
N TYR A 112 -0.45 5.86 1.45
CA TYR A 112 0.80 6.58 1.26
C TYR A 112 1.89 6.13 2.25
N CYS A 113 1.53 5.92 3.52
CA CYS A 113 2.42 5.29 4.51
C CYS A 113 2.93 3.94 4.01
N TRP A 114 2.04 3.08 3.51
CA TRP A 114 2.41 1.78 2.96
C TRP A 114 3.40 1.92 1.78
N ALA A 115 3.16 2.81 0.83
CA ALA A 115 4.04 3.01 -0.31
C ALA A 115 5.44 3.49 0.11
N LEU A 116 5.51 4.46 1.02
CA LEU A 116 6.77 4.96 1.58
C LEU A 116 7.54 3.86 2.33
N ALA A 117 6.84 3.02 3.10
CA ALA A 117 7.47 1.91 3.81
C ALA A 117 8.07 0.86 2.86
N ASN A 118 7.43 0.59 1.71
CA ASN A 118 7.98 -0.30 0.68
C ASN A 118 9.25 0.28 0.04
N GLU A 119 9.40 1.59 0.01
CA GLU A 119 10.61 2.30 -0.43
C GLU A 119 11.63 2.52 0.71
N TYR A 120 11.44 1.90 1.88
CA TYR A 120 12.30 2.05 3.06
C TYR A 120 12.38 3.49 3.61
N ARG A 121 11.42 4.35 3.29
CA ARG A 121 11.30 5.74 3.79
C ARG A 121 10.49 5.77 5.10
N ALA A 122 10.97 5.02 6.09
CA ALA A 122 10.19 4.65 7.26
C ALA A 122 9.76 5.83 8.16
N GLU A 123 10.62 6.84 8.38
CA GLU A 123 10.23 8.02 9.18
C GLU A 123 9.10 8.82 8.52
N GLU A 124 9.17 9.00 7.19
CA GLU A 124 8.11 9.68 6.44
C GLU A 124 6.81 8.88 6.45
N ALA A 125 6.91 7.55 6.34
CA ALA A 125 5.76 6.65 6.43
C ALA A 125 5.05 6.78 7.80
N VAL A 126 5.80 6.80 8.91
CA VAL A 126 5.23 7.02 10.25
C VAL A 126 4.51 8.36 10.32
N ALA A 127 5.11 9.44 9.82
CA ALA A 127 4.47 10.75 9.81
C ALA A 127 3.14 10.76 9.03
N ARG A 128 3.09 10.12 7.85
CA ARG A 128 1.85 10.00 7.07
C ARG A 128 0.78 9.18 7.79
N ALA A 129 1.16 8.13 8.51
CA ALA A 129 0.21 7.33 9.28
C ALA A 129 -0.33 8.06 10.51
N ASP A 130 0.50 8.87 11.19
CA ASP A 130 0.05 9.70 12.31
C ASP A 130 -0.92 10.80 11.82
N GLU A 131 -0.66 11.41 10.66
CA GLU A 131 -1.62 12.29 9.99
C GLU A 131 -2.93 11.56 9.63
N ALA A 132 -2.85 10.35 9.07
CA ALA A 132 -4.01 9.54 8.74
C ALA A 132 -4.89 9.27 9.97
N LEU A 133 -4.27 8.94 11.10
CA LEU A 133 -4.95 8.67 12.36
C LEU A 133 -5.69 9.91 12.88
N GLU A 134 -5.08 11.09 12.78
CA GLU A 134 -5.72 12.35 13.18
C GLU A 134 -6.95 12.65 12.31
N HIS A 135 -6.86 12.48 11.00
CA HIS A 135 -8.00 12.63 10.10
C HIS A 135 -9.11 11.60 10.38
N ALA A 136 -8.76 10.35 10.63
CA ALA A 136 -9.71 9.29 10.97
C ALA A 136 -10.45 9.59 12.29
N ARG A 137 -9.74 10.13 13.29
CA ARG A 137 -10.35 10.58 14.55
C ARG A 137 -11.33 11.73 14.35
N ARG A 138 -10.97 12.74 13.56
CA ARG A 138 -11.87 13.86 13.23
C ARG A 138 -13.14 13.39 12.52
N ALA A 139 -13.01 12.37 11.67
CA ALA A 139 -14.15 11.77 10.97
C ALA A 139 -14.99 10.80 11.83
N GLY A 140 -14.56 10.48 13.05
CA GLY A 140 -15.16 9.45 13.90
C GLY A 140 -15.09 8.03 13.29
N ASP A 141 -14.16 7.80 12.37
CA ASP A 141 -14.07 6.56 11.61
C ASP A 141 -13.12 5.58 12.30
N VAL A 142 -13.70 4.63 13.05
CA VAL A 142 -12.94 3.67 13.86
C VAL A 142 -12.15 2.69 12.99
N SER A 143 -12.70 2.27 11.85
CA SER A 143 -12.01 1.38 10.91
C SER A 143 -10.77 2.05 10.31
N GLN A 144 -10.89 3.33 9.93
CA GLN A 144 -9.75 4.10 9.42
C GLN A 144 -8.71 4.39 10.51
N GLN A 145 -9.11 4.58 11.76
CA GLN A 145 -8.16 4.69 12.89
C GLN A 145 -7.37 3.37 13.06
N ALA A 146 -8.04 2.23 12.96
CA ALA A 146 -7.42 0.92 13.05
C ALA A 146 -6.41 0.68 11.91
N ARG A 147 -6.82 0.99 10.66
CA ARG A 147 -5.94 0.91 9.48
C ARG A 147 -4.69 1.77 9.62
N ALA A 148 -4.84 3.02 10.04
CA ALA A 148 -3.70 3.92 10.23
C ALA A 148 -2.69 3.35 11.25
N MET A 149 -3.17 2.80 12.38
CA MET A 149 -2.33 2.17 13.39
C MET A 149 -1.66 0.89 12.86
N TYR A 150 -2.38 0.07 12.11
CA TYR A 150 -1.84 -1.14 11.48
C TYR A 150 -0.72 -0.80 10.50
N TYR A 151 -0.95 0.12 9.56
CA TYR A 151 0.06 0.52 8.57
C TYR A 151 1.28 1.19 9.20
N ALA A 152 1.10 1.97 10.27
CA ALA A 152 2.21 2.57 11.03
C ALA A 152 3.11 1.53 11.72
N SER A 153 2.59 0.33 12.01
CA SER A 153 3.37 -0.69 12.71
C SER A 153 4.56 -1.21 11.91
N TRP A 154 4.42 -1.29 10.58
CA TRP A 154 5.47 -1.77 9.68
C TRP A 154 6.71 -0.86 9.69
N PRO A 155 6.61 0.45 9.38
CA PRO A 155 7.77 1.33 9.38
C PRO A 155 8.36 1.50 10.79
N CYS A 156 7.57 1.41 11.87
CA CYS A 156 8.12 1.32 13.22
C CYS A 156 9.07 0.10 13.39
N GLY A 157 8.72 -1.04 12.81
CA GLY A 157 9.58 -2.22 12.76
C GLY A 157 10.85 -2.01 11.93
N GLN A 158 10.76 -1.34 10.78
CA GLN A 158 11.93 -0.98 9.97
C GLN A 158 12.92 -0.09 10.72
N LEU A 159 12.42 0.79 11.59
CA LEU A 159 13.22 1.67 12.45
C LEU A 159 13.73 1.00 13.73
N GLY A 160 13.41 -0.28 13.96
CA GLY A 160 13.77 -1.01 15.19
C GLY A 160 13.03 -0.50 16.44
N ARG A 161 11.92 0.22 16.27
CA ARG A 161 11.07 0.74 17.36
C ARG A 161 10.06 -0.32 17.78
N ASP A 162 10.57 -1.44 18.29
CA ASP A 162 9.78 -2.65 18.55
C ASP A 162 8.62 -2.40 19.53
N GLU A 163 8.83 -1.62 20.60
CA GLU A 163 7.78 -1.27 21.56
C GLU A 163 6.62 -0.51 20.89
N GLN A 164 6.93 0.54 20.13
CA GLN A 164 5.93 1.33 19.40
C GLN A 164 5.19 0.49 18.36
N ARG A 165 5.89 -0.41 17.66
CA ARG A 165 5.27 -1.35 16.73
C ARG A 165 4.24 -2.24 17.44
N MET A 166 4.60 -2.77 18.62
CA MET A 166 3.72 -3.63 19.40
C MET A 166 2.50 -2.90 19.95
N GLU A 167 2.68 -1.68 20.43
CA GLU A 167 1.58 -0.81 20.87
C GLU A 167 0.63 -0.51 19.71
N LYS A 168 1.16 -0.15 18.54
CA LYS A 168 0.37 0.14 17.34
C LYS A 168 -0.44 -1.07 16.86
N LEU A 169 0.17 -2.26 16.84
CA LEU A 169 -0.52 -3.51 16.45
C LEU A 169 -1.62 -3.91 17.43
N ARG A 170 -1.39 -3.74 18.73
CA ARG A 170 -2.41 -4.01 19.74
C ARG A 170 -3.59 -3.05 19.62
N ALA A 171 -3.31 -1.75 19.54
CA ALA A 171 -4.36 -0.75 19.40
C ALA A 171 -5.12 -0.90 18.08
N ALA A 172 -4.47 -1.28 16.99
CA ALA A 172 -5.14 -1.62 15.73
C ALA A 172 -6.11 -2.80 15.92
N ALA A 173 -5.68 -3.89 16.58
CA ALA A 173 -6.56 -5.02 16.86
C ALA A 173 -7.78 -4.63 17.70
N ASP A 174 -7.59 -3.86 18.79
CA ASP A 174 -8.68 -3.39 19.66
C ASP A 174 -9.68 -2.53 18.86
N LEU A 175 -9.21 -1.67 17.96
CA LEU A 175 -10.06 -0.81 17.12
C LEU A 175 -10.79 -1.60 16.02
N PHE A 176 -10.12 -2.56 15.37
CA PHE A 176 -10.76 -3.42 14.38
C PHE A 176 -11.85 -4.30 15.01
N GLU A 177 -11.61 -4.82 16.21
CA GLU A 177 -12.62 -5.56 16.97
C GLU A 177 -13.83 -4.66 17.29
N ALA A 178 -13.60 -3.44 17.76
CA ALA A 178 -14.66 -2.47 18.03
C ALA A 178 -15.46 -2.07 16.76
N ALA A 179 -14.81 -2.07 15.60
CA ALA A 179 -15.45 -1.81 14.30
C ALA A 179 -16.17 -3.03 13.70
N GLY A 180 -16.02 -4.23 14.29
CA GLY A 180 -16.54 -5.48 13.73
C GLY A 180 -15.75 -6.01 12.53
N ASP A 181 -14.54 -5.50 12.29
CA ASP A 181 -13.65 -5.94 11.21
C ASP A 181 -12.76 -7.09 11.69
N HIS A 182 -13.26 -8.31 11.51
CA HIS A 182 -12.56 -9.54 11.91
C HIS A 182 -11.31 -9.83 11.08
N GLU A 183 -11.26 -9.36 9.84
CA GLU A 183 -10.10 -9.54 8.95
C GLU A 183 -8.94 -8.65 9.41
N GLY A 184 -9.20 -7.35 9.61
CA GLY A 184 -8.24 -6.40 10.15
C GLY A 184 -7.73 -6.80 11.54
N TRP A 185 -8.62 -7.32 12.39
CA TRP A 185 -8.24 -7.86 13.70
C TRP A 185 -7.26 -9.04 13.57
N THR A 186 -7.55 -9.98 12.66
CA THR A 186 -6.72 -11.17 12.43
C THR A 186 -5.33 -10.78 11.94
N PHE A 187 -5.24 -9.87 10.95
CA PHE A 187 -3.96 -9.40 10.44
C PHE A 187 -3.13 -8.68 11.51
N SER A 188 -3.77 -7.86 12.33
CA SER A 188 -3.12 -7.15 13.44
C SER A 188 -2.59 -8.12 14.49
N MET A 189 -3.38 -9.12 14.88
CA MET A 189 -3.01 -10.12 15.88
C MET A 189 -1.92 -11.07 15.40
N LEU A 190 -1.97 -11.50 14.13
CA LEU A 190 -0.90 -12.31 13.55
C LEU A 190 0.42 -11.53 13.53
N SER A 191 0.37 -10.28 13.07
CA SER A 191 1.53 -9.39 13.04
C SER A 191 2.07 -9.13 14.45
N TYR A 192 1.22 -8.91 15.45
CA TYR A 192 1.64 -8.73 16.85
C TYR A 192 2.40 -9.96 17.37
N ARG A 193 1.89 -11.16 17.10
CA ARG A 193 2.51 -12.42 17.56
C ARG A 193 3.87 -12.66 16.92
N THR A 194 3.99 -12.45 15.62
CA THR A 194 5.27 -12.60 14.91
C THR A 194 6.30 -11.59 15.40
N SER A 195 5.88 -10.34 15.60
CA SER A 195 6.70 -9.28 16.20
C SER A 195 7.28 -9.65 17.56
N ARG A 196 6.41 -10.16 18.46
CA ARG A 196 6.79 -10.57 19.81
C ARG A 196 7.78 -11.74 19.80
N ALA A 197 7.60 -12.69 18.88
CA ALA A 197 8.51 -13.83 18.74
C ALA A 197 9.90 -13.37 18.28
N SER A 198 9.97 -12.41 17.35
CA SER A 198 11.24 -11.83 16.88
C SER A 198 11.94 -11.00 17.95
N SER A 199 11.22 -10.24 18.79
CA SER A 199 11.81 -9.43 19.86
C SER A 199 12.26 -10.25 21.08
N ALA A 200 11.61 -11.40 21.33
CA ALA A 200 11.96 -12.32 22.42
C ALA A 200 13.09 -13.30 22.06
N ALA A 201 13.41 -13.46 20.77
CA ALA A 201 14.59 -14.22 20.36
C ALA A 201 15.85 -13.47 20.83
N PRO A 202 16.79 -14.12 21.54
CA PRO A 202 18.02 -13.45 21.94
C PRO A 202 18.75 -12.95 20.68
N ARG A 203 19.00 -11.64 20.60
CA ARG A 203 19.90 -11.08 19.59
C ARG A 203 21.23 -11.82 19.74
N SER A 204 21.60 -12.60 18.73
CA SER A 204 22.82 -13.42 18.75
C SER A 204 24.00 -12.55 19.20
N PRO A 205 24.72 -12.90 20.28
CA PRO A 205 25.87 -12.14 20.74
C PRO A 205 27.11 -12.32 19.84
N TRP A 206 27.02 -13.14 18.79
CA TRP A 206 28.12 -13.40 17.90
C TRP A 206 28.15 -12.34 16.78
N PRO A 207 29.20 -11.50 16.69
CA PRO A 207 29.39 -10.69 15.49
C PRO A 207 29.53 -11.63 14.31
N CYS A 208 28.89 -11.31 13.17
CA CYS A 208 29.12 -11.98 11.90
C CYS A 208 30.61 -11.96 11.59
N THR A 209 31.32 -13.03 11.95
CA THR A 209 32.68 -13.24 11.50
C THR A 209 32.59 -13.54 10.02
N SER A 210 33.23 -12.66 9.25
CA SER A 210 33.52 -12.84 7.84
C SER A 210 33.92 -14.28 7.57
N VAL A 211 33.14 -14.99 6.75
CA VAL A 211 33.61 -16.22 6.11
C VAL A 211 34.79 -15.82 5.23
N SER A 212 36.00 -16.05 5.74
CA SER A 212 37.20 -16.13 4.92
C SER A 212 36.95 -17.23 3.88
N SER A 213 36.98 -16.85 2.61
CA SER A 213 36.85 -17.79 1.49
C SER A 213 37.96 -18.86 1.58
N PRO A 214 37.66 -20.15 1.38
CA PRO A 214 38.72 -21.14 1.25
C PRO A 214 39.46 -20.90 -0.08
N SER A 215 40.75 -20.57 0.00
CA SER A 215 41.63 -20.54 -1.17
C SER A 215 41.79 -21.97 -1.71
N TRP A 216 41.12 -22.27 -2.82
CA TRP A 216 41.36 -23.49 -3.58
C TRP A 216 42.67 -23.36 -4.35
N THR A 217 43.75 -23.95 -3.83
CA THR A 217 44.96 -24.23 -4.62
C THR A 217 44.68 -25.40 -5.55
N ARG A 218 44.77 -25.17 -6.87
CA ARG A 218 44.77 -26.26 -7.87
C ARG A 218 46.03 -27.11 -7.72
N PRO A 219 45.95 -28.45 -7.80
CA PRO A 219 47.10 -29.28 -8.09
C PRO A 219 47.45 -29.16 -9.58
N THR A 220 48.67 -28.75 -9.91
CA THR A 220 49.27 -28.93 -11.23
C THR A 220 49.62 -30.40 -11.41
N ALA A 221 49.04 -31.03 -12.44
CA ALA A 221 49.45 -32.35 -12.91
C ALA A 221 50.09 -32.20 -14.30
N GLY A 222 51.30 -32.76 -14.47
CA GLY A 222 51.97 -32.98 -15.76
C GLY A 222 52.89 -31.87 -16.21
#